data_AF-A0A4R4KRK8-F1
#
_entry.id   AF-A0A4R4KRK8-F1
#
_cell.length_a   1.000
_cell.length_b   1.000
_cell.length_c   1.000
_cell.angle_alpha   90.00
_cell.angle_beta   90.00
_cell.angle_gamma   90.00
#
_symmetry.space_group_name_H-M   'P 1'
#
loop_
_entity.id
_entity.type
_entity.pdbx_description
1 polymer ?
#
loop_
_entity_poly.entity_id
_entity_poly.type
_entity_poly.pdbx_seq_one_letter_code
_entity_poly.pdbx_strand_id
1 'polypeptide(L)'
;MNAHRLDLETVERLLDDPVVDPRDGPQPLLRLLAAVRAAPRPAELRGESAAVRAFHGARAGGPAAGGHAGTPASTDPPGGRQPGCTAGEGPRTGW
;
A
#
# COMPACT_ATOMS: atom_id res chain seq x y z
N MET A 1 -11.73 -24.42 15.08
CA MET A 1 -10.71 -24.51 14.02
C MET A 1 -9.53 -23.63 14.43
N ASN A 2 -8.67 -24.15 15.31
CA ASN A 2 -7.43 -23.46 15.76
C ASN A 2 -6.31 -24.51 15.91
N ALA A 3 -6.18 -25.38 14.91
CA ALA A 3 -5.05 -26.28 14.83
C ALA A 3 -4.03 -25.63 13.89
N HIS A 4 -2.77 -25.57 14.29
CA HIS A 4 -1.60 -25.15 13.49
C HIS A 4 -1.23 -23.66 13.48
N ARG A 5 -1.37 -22.93 14.61
CA ARG A 5 -0.53 -21.74 14.81
C ARG A 5 0.82 -22.18 15.36
N LEU A 6 1.90 -21.79 14.69
CA LEU A 6 3.25 -21.93 15.23
C LEU A 6 3.41 -20.96 16.39
N ASP A 7 3.99 -21.42 17.49
CA ASP A 7 4.38 -20.55 18.59
C ASP A 7 5.55 -19.66 18.17
N LEU A 8 5.67 -18.51 18.84
CA LEU A 8 6.66 -17.49 18.50
C LEU A 8 8.10 -18.02 18.64
N GLU A 9 8.38 -18.80 19.68
CA GLU A 9 9.70 -19.41 19.91
C GLU A 9 10.10 -20.32 18.75
N THR A 10 9.16 -21.14 18.26
CA THR A 10 9.36 -21.98 17.08
C THR A 10 9.60 -21.15 15.83
N VAL A 11 8.90 -20.02 15.65
CA VAL A 11 9.13 -19.11 14.52
C VAL A 11 10.51 -18.47 14.60
N GLU A 12 10.90 -17.94 15.75
CA GLU A 12 12.23 -17.33 15.97
C GLU A 12 13.34 -18.33 15.71
N ARG A 13 13.26 -19.54 16.27
CA ARG A 13 14.23 -20.61 15.98
C ARG A 13 14.28 -20.96 14.49
N LEU A 14 13.13 -21.00 13.81
CA LEU A 14 13.07 -21.29 12.37
C LEU A 14 13.55 -20.14 11.50
N LEU A 15 13.66 -18.90 11.98
CA LEU A 15 14.09 -17.74 11.19
C LEU A 15 15.51 -17.29 11.51
N ASP A 16 15.93 -17.40 12.77
CA ASP A 16 17.22 -16.90 13.26
C ASP A 16 18.31 -17.97 13.30
N ASP A 17 17.94 -19.25 13.48
CA ASP A 17 18.93 -20.30 13.68
C ASP A 17 19.42 -20.90 12.35
N PRO A 18 20.75 -20.96 12.08
CA PRO A 18 21.30 -21.75 10.98
C PRO A 18 21.11 -23.26 11.14
N VAL A 19 20.69 -23.77 12.30
CA VAL A 19 20.61 -25.21 12.67
C VAL A 19 19.65 -26.08 11.85
N VAL A 20 18.83 -25.52 10.95
CA VAL A 20 18.19 -26.37 9.93
C VAL A 20 19.26 -26.74 8.90
N ASP A 21 20.01 -27.82 9.12
CA ASP A 21 20.91 -28.36 8.11
C ASP A 21 20.08 -28.55 6.82
N PRO A 22 20.40 -27.81 5.74
CA PRO A 22 19.67 -27.90 4.48
C PRO A 22 19.66 -29.31 3.88
N ARG A 23 20.47 -30.22 4.40
CA ARG A 23 20.59 -31.61 3.96
C ARG A 23 19.54 -32.53 4.58
N ASP A 24 19.02 -32.22 5.75
CA ASP A 24 18.16 -33.13 6.53
C ASP A 24 16.68 -32.70 6.58
N GLY A 25 16.34 -31.56 5.97
CA GLY A 25 14.99 -31.00 5.97
C GLY A 25 14.15 -31.31 4.72
N PRO A 26 12.81 -31.27 4.81
CA PRO A 26 11.94 -31.36 3.65
C PRO A 26 12.18 -30.16 2.71
N GLN A 27 12.58 -30.45 1.47
CA GLN A 27 12.97 -29.45 0.47
C GLN A 27 11.96 -28.30 0.23
N PRO A 28 10.63 -28.52 0.29
CA PRO A 28 9.67 -27.41 0.20
C PRO A 28 9.78 -26.42 1.38
N LEU A 29 9.99 -26.92 2.60
CA LEU A 29 10.15 -26.08 3.79
C LEU A 29 11.45 -25.29 3.73
N LEU A 30 12.56 -25.93 3.33
CA LEU A 30 13.85 -25.26 3.19
C LEU A 30 13.80 -24.12 2.17
N ARG A 31 13.13 -24.33 1.03
CA ARG A 31 12.92 -23.27 0.02
C ARG A 31 12.05 -22.13 0.55
N LEU A 32 11.02 -22.45 1.32
CA LEU A 32 10.19 -21.44 1.96
C LEU A 32 11.00 -20.61 2.98
N LEU A 33 11.73 -21.26 3.88
CA LEU A 33 12.57 -20.59 4.87
C LEU A 33 13.64 -19.73 4.20
N ALA A 34 14.26 -20.21 3.13
CA ALA A 34 15.22 -19.42 2.35
C ALA A 34 14.58 -18.18 1.71
N ALA A 35 13.36 -18.29 1.20
CA ALA A 35 12.63 -17.15 0.63
C ALA A 35 12.23 -16.13 1.71
N VAL A 36 11.78 -16.60 2.88
CA VAL A 36 11.39 -15.73 4.01
C VAL A 36 12.61 -15.02 4.61
N ARG A 37 13.76 -15.70 4.68
CA ARG A 37 15.02 -15.12 5.18
C ARG A 37 15.75 -14.25 4.14
N ALA A 38 15.29 -14.22 2.90
CA ALA A 38 15.96 -13.45 1.86
C ALA A 38 15.90 -11.94 2.14
N ALA A 39 17.01 -11.24 1.93
CA ALA A 39 17.02 -9.79 2.01
C ALA A 39 16.04 -9.20 0.97
N PRO A 40 15.26 -8.15 1.33
CA PRO A 40 14.37 -7.48 0.40
C PRO A 40 15.13 -6.94 -0.83
N ARG A 41 14.48 -6.97 -2.00
CA ARG A 41 15.08 -6.41 -3.21
C ARG A 41 15.02 -4.87 -3.17
N PRO A 42 15.99 -4.15 -3.75
CA PRO A 42 15.96 -2.68 -3.75
C PRO A 42 14.68 -2.06 -4.35
N ALA A 43 14.06 -2.75 -5.32
CA ALA A 43 12.79 -2.31 -5.91
C ALA A 43 11.58 -2.44 -4.96
N GLU A 44 11.61 -3.43 -4.05
CA GLU A 44 10.56 -3.67 -3.04
C GLU A 44 10.64 -2.61 -1.93
N LEU A 45 11.84 -2.09 -1.65
CA LEU A 45 12.06 -1.00 -0.67
C LEU A 45 11.78 0.39 -1.24
N ARG A 46 11.35 0.52 -2.50
CA ARG A 46 11.08 1.83 -3.11
C ARG A 46 9.97 2.54 -2.34
N GLY A 47 10.29 3.70 -1.77
CA GLY A 47 9.33 4.54 -1.04
C GLY A 47 9.26 4.29 0.47
N GLU A 48 9.94 3.25 0.97
CA GLU A 48 9.99 2.92 2.40
C GLU A 48 10.43 4.12 3.26
N SER A 49 11.56 4.75 2.92
CA SER A 49 12.04 5.92 3.67
C SER A 49 11.07 7.11 3.66
N ALA A 50 10.31 7.29 2.58
CA ALA A 50 9.29 8.33 2.50
C ALA A 50 8.08 8.00 3.39
N ALA A 51 7.64 6.74 3.39
CA ALA A 51 6.58 6.26 4.25
C ALA A 51 6.96 6.37 5.74
N VAL A 52 8.18 5.99 6.12
CA VAL A 52 8.70 6.09 7.49
C VAL A 52 8.74 7.55 7.95
N ARG A 53 9.23 8.47 7.11
CA ARG A 53 9.22 9.91 7.43
C ARG A 53 7.79 10.45 7.60
N ALA A 54 6.86 10.07 6.73
CA ALA A 54 5.46 10.49 6.84
C ALA A 54 4.80 9.97 8.13
N PHE A 55 5.04 8.70 8.47
CA PHE A 55 4.56 8.10 9.72
C PHE A 55 5.11 8.82 10.95
N HIS A 56 6.42 9.09 11.00
CA HIS A 56 7.01 9.83 12.11
C HIS A 56 6.45 11.26 12.21
N GLY A 57 6.27 11.93 11.07
CA GLY A 57 5.61 13.24 11.03
C GLY A 57 4.20 13.21 11.62
N ALA A 58 3.38 12.23 11.20
CA ALA A 58 2.03 12.05 11.73
C ALA A 58 2.01 11.69 13.23
N ARG A 59 2.93 10.83 13.68
CA ARG A 59 3.03 10.40 15.08
C ARG A 59 3.54 11.52 16.00
N ALA A 60 4.49 12.33 15.53
CA ALA A 60 5.03 13.47 16.27
C ALA A 60 4.01 14.61 16.42
N GLY A 61 3.02 14.69 15.52
CA GLY A 61 1.91 15.65 15.60
C GLY A 61 0.85 15.33 16.67
N GLY A 62 0.94 14.20 17.39
CA GLY A 62 -0.11 13.74 18.32
C GLY A 62 -1.44 13.43 17.60
N PRO A 63 -2.45 12.84 18.28
CA PRO A 63 -3.78 12.79 17.68
C PRO A 63 -4.21 14.25 17.49
N ALA A 64 -4.31 14.68 16.23
CA ALA A 64 -4.98 15.92 15.90
C ALA A 64 -6.42 15.79 16.40
N ALA A 65 -6.66 16.26 17.62
CA ALA A 65 -7.99 16.53 18.09
C ALA A 65 -8.59 17.58 17.14
N GLY A 66 -9.67 17.20 16.47
CA GLY A 66 -10.57 18.16 15.83
C GLY A 66 -10.42 18.29 14.32
N GLY A 67 -11.32 17.60 13.61
CA GLY A 67 -12.38 18.29 12.89
C GLY A 67 -11.99 19.38 11.89
N HIS A 68 -11.91 18.96 10.64
CA HIS A 68 -12.28 19.73 9.45
C HIS A 68 -12.36 18.69 8.30
N ALA A 69 -13.50 18.10 7.92
CA ALA A 69 -14.82 18.71 7.73
C ALA A 69 -14.69 20.11 7.15
N GLY A 70 -14.27 20.17 5.89
CA GLY A 70 -14.11 21.42 5.15
C GLY A 70 -13.62 21.20 3.73
N THR A 71 -14.46 20.63 2.85
CA THR A 71 -14.47 21.04 1.43
C THR A 71 -14.88 22.52 1.43
N PRO A 72 -14.10 23.45 0.84
CA PRO A 72 -14.13 23.72 -0.61
C PRO A 72 -12.72 24.07 -1.16
N ALA A 73 -12.41 23.91 -2.44
CA ALA A 73 -12.87 24.82 -3.48
C ALA A 73 -12.74 24.18 -4.86
N SER A 74 -13.88 24.11 -5.53
CA SER A 74 -13.99 24.09 -6.99
C SER A 74 -13.30 25.34 -7.53
N THR A 75 -12.26 25.17 -8.35
CA THR A 75 -11.67 26.25 -9.14
C THR A 75 -12.63 26.56 -10.29
N ASP A 76 -13.66 27.36 -10.01
CA ASP A 76 -14.50 27.94 -11.05
C ASP A 76 -13.93 29.33 -11.40
N PRO A 77 -13.58 29.62 -12.67
CA PRO A 77 -13.09 30.94 -13.09
C PRO A 77 -14.22 31.98 -13.14
N PRO A 78 -13.90 33.29 -13.02
CA PRO A 78 -14.92 34.33 -12.94
C PRO A 78 -15.60 34.55 -14.29
N GLY A 79 -16.88 34.24 -14.33
CA GLY A 79 -17.95 34.97 -15.03
C GLY A 79 -17.61 35.61 -16.38
N GLY A 80 -17.83 34.85 -17.46
CA GLY A 80 -18.01 35.37 -18.81
C GLY A 80 -19.30 34.80 -19.41
N ARG A 81 -20.39 35.58 -19.33
CA ARG A 81 -21.66 35.51 -20.08
C ARG A 81 -21.89 34.29 -20.99
N GLN A 82 -22.85 33.45 -20.61
CA GLN A 82 -23.73 32.77 -21.58
C GLN A 82 -24.71 33.80 -22.16
N PRO A 83 -24.87 33.84 -23.48
CA PRO A 83 -26.23 33.86 -24.00
C PRO A 83 -26.41 32.90 -25.18
N GLY A 84 -27.54 32.21 -25.17
CA GLY A 84 -28.26 31.88 -26.39
C GLY A 84 -28.32 30.40 -26.71
N CYS A 85 -29.39 29.76 -26.22
CA CYS A 85 -29.95 28.59 -26.85
C CYS A 85 -30.22 28.88 -28.33
N THR A 86 -29.63 28.10 -29.23
CA THR A 86 -30.24 27.85 -30.54
C THR A 86 -30.26 26.36 -30.77
N ALA A 87 -31.47 25.82 -30.76
CA ALA A 87 -31.79 24.55 -31.39
C ALA A 87 -31.24 24.55 -32.83
N GLY A 88 -30.61 23.45 -33.20
CA GLY A 88 -30.07 23.24 -34.53
C GLY A 88 -29.97 21.74 -34.79
N GLU A 89 -31.11 21.15 -35.16
CA GLU A 89 -31.20 19.86 -35.83
C GLU A 89 -30.26 19.78 -37.04
N GLY A 90 -29.66 18.61 -37.27
CA GLY A 90 -29.01 18.28 -38.54
C GLY A 90 -28.02 17.11 -38.42
N PRO A 91 -27.86 16.27 -39.47
CA PRO A 91 -28.28 14.88 -39.35
C PRO A 91 -27.16 13.85 -39.24
N ARG A 92 -27.58 12.65 -38.82
CA ARG A 92 -26.88 11.38 -38.91
C ARG A 92 -26.51 11.02 -40.35
N THR A 93 -25.24 10.68 -40.56
CA THR A 93 -24.73 9.79 -41.63
C THR A 93 -23.45 9.16 -41.06
N GLY A 94 -23.17 7.87 -41.09
CA GLY A 94 -23.77 6.73 -41.78
C GLY A 94 -22.64 5.71 -42.00
N TRP A 95 -22.88 4.47 -41.56
CA TRP A 95 -22.15 3.21 -41.77
C TRP A 95 -20.74 3.07 -41.17
#